data_AF-D4ZB01-F1
#
_entry.id   AF-D4ZB01-F1
#
_cell.length_a   1.000
_cell.length_b   1.000
_cell.length_c   1.000
_cell.angle_alpha   90.00
_cell.angle_beta   90.00
_cell.angle_gamma   90.00
#
_symmetry.space_group_name_H-M   'P 1'
#
loop_
_entity.id
_entity.type
_entity.pdbx_description
1 polymer ?
#
loop_
_entity_poly.entity_id
_entity_poly.type
_entity_poly.pdbx_seq_one_letter_code
_entity_poly.pdbx_strand_id
1 'polypeptide(L)' 'MHLIMKSQFDDLRLNDDHEYSADDKGGKKVVKIFKDGQLIAKKIIVKRSVQYFGVTGIEEFLTH' A
#
# COMPACT_ATOMS: atom_id res chain seq x y z
N MET A 1 -1.71 4.59 10.45
CA MET A 1 -1.50 3.40 9.59
C MET A 1 -0.94 2.28 10.45
N HIS A 2 -1.36 1.05 10.21
CA HIS A 2 -0.92 -0.16 10.94
C HIS A 2 -0.29 -1.16 9.97
N LEU A 3 0.49 -2.12 10.48
CA LEU A 3 1.08 -3.18 9.65
C LEU A 3 -0.02 -4.09 9.12
N ILE A 4 0.04 -4.39 7.82
CA ILE A 4 -0.88 -5.31 7.15
C ILE A 4 -0.09 -6.44 6.48
N MET A 5 -0.80 -7.51 6.12
CA MET A 5 -0.19 -8.61 5.37
C MET A 5 0.13 -8.19 3.93
N LYS A 6 1.12 -8.87 3.33
CA LYS A 6 1.45 -8.68 1.90
C LYS A 6 0.23 -8.96 1.01
N SER A 7 -0.54 -10.01 1.31
CA SER A 7 -1.75 -10.38 0.55
C SER A 7 -2.73 -9.22 0.50
N GLN A 8 -3.09 -8.66 1.66
CA GLN A 8 -3.99 -7.50 1.75
C GLN A 8 -3.48 -6.32 0.93
N PHE A 9 -2.18 -6.03 0.96
CA PHE A 9 -1.61 -4.96 0.14
C PHE A 9 -1.73 -5.26 -1.37
N ASP A 10 -1.47 -6.50 -1.77
CA ASP A 10 -1.54 -6.89 -3.18
C ASP A 10 -3.00 -6.85 -3.69
N ASP A 11 -3.99 -7.28 -2.89
CA ASP A 11 -5.41 -7.17 -3.23
C ASP A 11 -5.80 -5.71 -3.51
N LEU A 12 -5.39 -4.79 -2.63
CA LEU A 12 -5.63 -3.36 -2.83
C LEU A 12 -4.93 -2.81 -4.07
N ARG A 13 -3.74 -3.34 -4.41
CA ARG A 13 -2.93 -2.85 -5.54
C ARG A 13 -3.44 -3.36 -6.88
N LEU A 14 -4.07 -4.54 -6.87
CA LEU A 14 -4.62 -5.19 -8.06
C LEU A 14 -6.07 -4.76 -8.35
N ASN A 15 -6.69 -4.03 -7.43
CA ASN A 15 -8.01 -3.44 -7.64
C ASN A 15 -7.92 -2.25 -8.61
N ASP A 16 -8.68 -2.31 -9.71
CA ASP A 16 -8.72 -1.29 -10.77
C ASP A 16 -9.33 0.05 -10.33
N ASP A 17 -10.13 0.09 -9.25
CA ASP A 17 -10.67 1.33 -8.66
C ASP A 17 -9.61 2.10 -7.85
N HIS A 18 -8.41 1.53 -7.66
CA HIS A 18 -7.34 2.15 -6.88
C HIS A 18 -6.21 2.64 -7.78
N GLU A 19 -5.68 3.81 -7.42
CA GLU A 19 -4.51 4.37 -8.05
C GLU A 19 -3.27 4.05 -7.23
N TYR A 20 -2.12 3.88 -7.88
CA TYR A 20 -0.87 3.74 -7.15
C TYR A 20 0.25 4.62 -7.70
N SER A 21 1.14 5.03 -6.80
CA SER A 21 2.33 5.79 -7.12
C SER A 21 3.55 5.13 -6.49
N ALA A 22 4.67 5.13 -7.20
CA ALA A 22 5.95 4.62 -6.71
C ALA A 22 6.99 5.74 -6.70
N ASP A 23 7.64 5.92 -5.56
CA ASP A 23 8.74 6.87 -5.36
C ASP A 23 10.00 6.09 -4.95
N ASP A 24 11.13 6.38 -5.58
CA ASP A 24 12.45 5.86 -5.21
C ASP A 24 13.35 7.03 -4.83
N LYS A 25 13.87 7.00 -3.60
CA LYS A 25 14.88 7.94 -3.13
C LYS A 25 16.00 7.19 -2.43
N GLY A 26 17.09 6.97 -3.16
CA GLY A 26 18.42 6.70 -2.60
C GLY A 26 18.47 5.58 -1.57
N GLY A 27 17.80 4.45 -1.83
CA GLY A 27 17.77 3.28 -0.95
C GLY A 27 16.48 3.09 -0.15
N LYS A 28 15.51 4.00 -0.31
CA LYS A 28 14.13 3.83 0.13
C LYS A 28 13.19 3.88 -1.08
N LYS A 29 12.43 2.80 -1.28
CA LYS A 29 11.30 2.77 -2.21
C LYS A 29 10.00 2.84 -1.44
N VAL A 30 9.07 3.67 -1.88
CA VAL A 30 7.73 3.77 -1.30
C VAL A 30 6.72 3.60 -2.42
N VAL A 31 5.83 2.61 -2.29
CA VAL A 31 4.65 2.49 -3.14
C VAL A 31 3.45 2.91 -2.30
N LYS A 32 2.61 3.79 -2.84
CA LYS A 32 1.40 4.30 -2.20
C LYS A 32 0.20 3.86 -3.03
N ILE A 33 -0.87 3.47 -2.36
CA ILE A 33 -2.16 3.12 -2.97
C ILE A 33 -3.19 4.13 -2.49
N PHE A 34 -3.96 4.66 -3.43
CA PHE A 34 -4.96 5.68 -3.22
C PHE A 34 -6.33 5.19 -3.70
N LYS A 35 -7.37 5.60 -3.00
CA LYS A 35 -8.76 5.48 -3.44
C LYS A 35 -9.41 6.84 -3.33
N ASP A 36 -10.06 7.31 -4.39
CA ASP A 36 -10.67 8.64 -4.46
C ASP A 36 -9.69 9.77 -4.04
N GLY A 37 -8.41 9.63 -4.43
CA GLY A 37 -7.34 10.55 -4.05
C GLY A 37 -6.83 10.44 -2.60
N GLN A 38 -7.41 9.57 -1.76
CA GLN A 38 -6.98 9.36 -0.37
C GLN A 38 -6.02 8.19 -0.24
N LEU A 39 -4.94 8.38 0.54
CA LEU A 39 -3.95 7.34 0.78
C LEU A 39 -4.50 6.25 1.70
N ILE A 40 -4.78 5.07 1.16
CA ILE A 40 -5.33 3.93 1.92
C ILE A 40 -4.27 2.92 2.34
N ALA A 41 -3.21 2.74 1.54
CA ALA A 41 -2.13 1.81 1.88
C ALA A 41 -0.78 2.27 1.34
N LYS A 42 0.30 1.74 1.91
CA LYS A 42 1.66 1.93 1.38
C LYS A 42 2.56 0.75 1.68
N LYS A 43 3.49 0.50 0.76
CA LYS A 43 4.63 -0.41 0.91
C LYS A 43 5.89 0.42 1.04
N ILE A 44 6.71 0.13 2.03
CA ILE A 44 8.03 0.75 2.23
C ILE A 44 9.08 -0.33 2.09
N ILE A 45 10.06 -0.09 1.23
CA ILE A 45 11.25 -0.93 1.06
C ILE A 45 12.45 -0.10 1.47
N VAL A 46 13.20 -0.58 2.46
CA VAL A 46 14.47 0.02 2.89
C VAL A 46 15.54 -1.06 2.84
N LYS A 47 16.50 -0.93 1.92
CA LYS A 47 17.51 -1.95 1.62
C LYS A 47 16.86 -3.32 1.32
N ARG A 48 16.89 -4.27 2.26
CA ARG A 48 16.29 -5.62 2.15
C ARG A 48 15.00 -5.80 2.96
N SER A 49 14.62 -4.81 3.76
CA SER A 49 13.40 -4.88 4.58
C SER A 49 12.22 -4.33 3.80
N VAL A 50 11.10 -5.05 3.84
CA VAL A 50 9.83 -4.66 3.21
C VAL A 50 8.75 -4.64 4.29
N GLN A 51 8.00 -3.55 4.35
CA GLN A 51 6.90 -3.40 5.27
C GLN A 51 5.67 -2.88 4.51
N TYR A 52 4.50 -3.41 4.87
CA TYR A 52 3.22 -3.05 4.28
C TYR A 52 2.36 -2.39 5.35
N PHE A 53 1.71 -1.29 5.00
CA PHE A 53 0.91 -0.50 5.91
C PHE A 53 -0.44 -0.15 5.31
N GLY A 54 -1.50 -0.24 6.11
CA GLY A 54 -2.86 0.18 5.75
C GLY A 54 -3.40 1.25 6.70
N VAL A 55 -4.43 1.98 6.28
CA VAL A 55 -5.26 2.80 7.18
C VAL A 55 -6.10 1.92 8.10
N THR A 56 -6.55 2.46 9.24
CA THR A 56 -7.52 1.74 10.10
C THR A 56 -8.79 1.45 9.30
N GLY A 57 -9.35 0.24 9.41
CA GLY A 57 -10.51 -0.18 8.60
C GLY A 57 -10.15 -0.62 7.17
N ILE A 58 -8.88 -0.95 6.91
CA ILE A 58 -8.43 -1.33 5.56
C ILE A 58 -9.22 -2.48 4.93
N GLU A 59 -9.80 -3.34 5.78
CA GLU A 59 -10.60 -4.50 5.39
C GLU A 59 -11.84 -4.10 4.56
N GLU A 60 -12.38 -2.89 4.76
CA GLU A 60 -13.50 -2.36 3.96
C GLU A 60 -13.13 -2.08 2.50
N PHE A 61 -11.82 -1.95 2.21
CA PHE A 61 -11.31 -1.74 0.86
C PHE A 61 -10.82 -3.02 0.19
N LEU A 62 -10.79 -4.15 0.92
CA LEU A 62 -10.45 -5.46 0.38
C LEU A 62 -11.71 -6.03 -0.28
N THR A 63 -11.89 -5.75 -1.57
CA THR A 63 -12.89 -6.43 -2.40
C THR A 63 -12.63 -7.93 -2.42
N HIS A 64 -13.66 -8.72 -2.08
CA HIS A 64 -13.68 -10.18 -2.20
C HIS A 64 -14.10 -10.60 -3.60
#